data_AF-A0A2V8FTB8-F1
#
_entry.id   AF-A0A2V8FTB8-F1
#
_cell.length_a   1.000
_cell.length_b   1.000
_cell.length_c   1.000
_cell.angle_alpha   90.00
_cell.angle_beta   90.00
_cell.angle_gamma   90.00
#
_symmetry.space_group_name_H-M   'P 1'
#
loop_
_entity.id
_entity.type
_entity.pdbx_description
1 polymer ?
#
loop_
_entity_poly.entity_id
_entity_poly.type
_entity_poly.pdbx_seq_one_letter_code
_entity_poly.pdbx_strand_id
1 'polypeptide(L)'
;MITAWTSLFVATAGSRLQPAASSEAATARYFASIRNQPLLLLAFLAEMPKGGDLHNHLTGAVYAESYLRWAAEDGLCLATTTMTLVAATCDAAAGQPPVTAVLRNATLFNQAIDAMSMRHWNPALNGHDHFFATFGKFGPPSDKTGDMIAEVVARAAAERISYLELMLTPDGGAAAQRGRAAGWDPDFGRQRDRLLAGGFQDVVAEARRRLDVAESRQRALLRCGASDSDPGCRIVVRYISQVGRAGVPEQVFAQMLAGFEIATEDPRFVGLNLVQPEDDPTALRDFSQQMAMLDFLHAKYPGVQIALHAGELGEGLVPPEALRFHIRESVRTGHARRIGHGGGVMYEDDPLGLLREMAA
;
A
#
# COMPACT_ATOMS: atom_id res chain seq x y z
N MET A 1 13.11 -32.25 89.77
CA MET A 1 13.82 -31.91 88.53
C MET A 1 13.00 -32.43 87.35
N ILE A 2 12.22 -31.55 86.71
CA ILE A 2 11.53 -31.83 85.44
C ILE A 2 11.87 -30.64 84.55
N THR A 3 12.68 -30.89 83.53
CA THR A 3 13.09 -29.89 82.52
C THR A 3 12.19 -30.04 81.30
N ALA A 4 11.27 -29.10 81.12
CA ALA A 4 10.47 -28.95 79.91
C ALA A 4 11.30 -28.21 78.86
N TRP A 5 11.49 -28.82 77.69
CA TRP A 5 12.10 -28.19 76.52
C TRP A 5 10.99 -27.69 75.60
N THR A 6 10.81 -26.37 75.54
CA THR A 6 9.92 -25.70 74.60
C THR A 6 10.70 -25.42 73.31
N SER A 7 10.38 -26.13 72.23
CA SER A 7 10.91 -25.84 70.90
C SER A 7 10.16 -24.67 70.27
N LEU A 8 10.86 -23.55 70.08
CA LEU A 8 10.36 -22.37 69.38
C LEU A 8 10.54 -22.58 67.86
N PHE A 9 9.45 -22.81 67.12
CA PHE A 9 9.47 -22.79 65.66
C PHE A 9 9.42 -21.33 65.17
N VAL A 10 10.54 -20.83 64.66
CA VAL A 10 10.58 -19.56 63.92
C VAL A 10 10.10 -19.83 62.50
N ALA A 11 8.88 -19.42 62.19
CA ALA A 11 8.38 -19.40 60.82
C ALA A 11 9.07 -18.26 60.05
N THR A 12 10.07 -18.58 59.24
CA THR A 12 10.62 -17.64 58.27
C THR A 12 9.57 -17.43 57.17
N ALA A 13 8.92 -16.26 57.19
CA ALA A 13 8.11 -15.80 56.08
C ALA A 13 9.03 -15.63 54.86
N GLY A 14 9.08 -16.64 54.01
CA GLY A 14 9.73 -16.56 52.72
C GLY A 14 9.04 -15.51 51.88
N SER A 15 9.67 -14.35 51.72
CA SER A 15 9.29 -13.34 50.75
C SER A 15 9.26 -14.01 49.38
N ARG A 16 8.07 -14.36 48.88
CA ARG A 16 7.90 -14.78 47.50
C ARG A 16 8.29 -13.60 46.62
N LEU A 17 9.50 -13.63 46.07
CA LEU A 17 9.91 -12.75 44.98
C LEU A 17 8.85 -12.87 43.89
N GLN A 18 8.05 -11.82 43.69
CA GLN A 18 7.17 -11.73 42.53
C GLN A 18 8.03 -11.83 41.28
N PRO A 19 7.67 -12.66 40.28
CA PRO A 19 8.38 -12.66 39.01
C PRO A 19 8.43 -11.23 38.47
N ALA A 20 9.61 -10.77 38.08
CA ALA A 20 9.74 -9.50 37.38
C ALA A 20 8.78 -9.54 36.18
N ALA A 21 7.90 -8.54 36.07
CA ALA A 21 6.99 -8.46 34.95
C ALA A 21 7.79 -8.55 33.64
N SER A 22 7.34 -9.36 32.68
CA SER A 22 7.99 -9.45 31.37
C SER A 22 8.10 -8.06 30.74
N SER A 23 9.09 -7.87 29.86
CA SER A 23 9.21 -6.61 29.11
C SER A 23 7.90 -6.26 28.39
N GLU A 24 7.18 -7.25 27.88
CA GLU A 24 5.84 -7.08 27.29
C GLU A 24 4.82 -6.52 28.30
N ALA A 25 4.71 -7.13 29.49
CA ALA A 25 3.79 -6.66 30.52
C ALA A 25 4.17 -5.27 31.04
N ALA A 26 5.47 -4.95 31.12
CA ALA A 26 5.94 -3.61 31.48
C ALA A 26 5.53 -2.58 30.42
N THR A 27 5.78 -2.87 29.14
CA THR A 27 5.38 -2.03 28.00
C THR A 27 3.87 -1.83 27.94
N ALA A 28 3.08 -2.91 28.09
CA ALA A 28 1.62 -2.84 28.07
C ALA A 28 1.06 -1.95 29.20
N ARG A 29 1.63 -2.05 30.41
CA ARG A 29 1.24 -1.17 31.54
C ARG A 29 1.58 0.29 31.26
N TYR A 30 2.75 0.59 30.72
CA TYR A 30 3.13 1.97 30.41
C TYR A 30 2.26 2.54 29.29
N PHE A 31 2.05 1.79 28.21
CA PHE A 31 1.12 2.16 27.15
C PHE A 31 -0.27 2.48 27.72
N ALA A 32 -0.80 1.61 28.59
CA ALA A 32 -2.10 1.82 29.23
C ALA A 32 -2.17 3.09 30.09
N SER A 33 -1.07 3.51 30.74
CA SER A 33 -1.04 4.73 31.57
C SER A 33 -0.93 6.01 30.74
N ILE A 34 -0.39 5.95 29.52
CA ILE A 34 -0.20 7.11 28.63
C ILE A 34 -1.18 7.17 27.45
N ARG A 35 -2.05 6.17 27.23
CA ARG A 35 -2.94 6.10 26.05
C ARG A 35 -3.85 7.31 25.85
N ASN A 36 -4.13 8.06 26.90
CA ASN A 36 -4.93 9.29 26.88
C ASN A 36 -4.07 10.56 27.04
N GLN A 37 -2.75 10.46 26.87
CA GLN A 37 -1.77 11.54 26.96
C GLN A 37 -1.09 11.69 25.60
N PRO A 38 -1.67 12.44 24.64
CA PRO A 38 -1.29 12.37 23.22
C PRO A 38 0.21 12.61 22.94
N LEU A 39 0.85 13.54 23.64
CA LEU A 39 2.29 13.81 23.45
C LEU A 39 3.19 12.67 23.95
N LEU A 40 2.84 12.05 25.08
CA LEU A 40 3.56 10.88 25.57
C LEU A 40 3.29 9.66 24.69
N LEU A 41 2.04 9.49 24.24
CA LEU A 41 1.68 8.43 23.32
C LEU A 41 2.43 8.56 21.99
N LEU A 42 2.56 9.77 21.45
CA LEU A 42 3.34 10.05 20.25
C LEU A 42 4.81 9.64 20.44
N ALA A 43 5.45 10.09 21.51
CA ALA A 43 6.84 9.73 21.81
C ALA A 43 7.01 8.20 21.93
N PHE A 44 6.10 7.54 22.64
CA PHE A 44 6.10 6.09 22.81
C PHE A 44 5.95 5.35 21.47
N LEU A 45 4.99 5.73 20.62
CA LEU A 45 4.75 5.06 19.33
C LEU A 45 5.85 5.37 18.29
N ALA A 46 6.48 6.53 18.36
CA ALA A 46 7.67 6.85 17.57
C ALA A 46 8.84 5.92 17.95
N GLU A 47 8.94 5.55 19.23
CA GLU A 47 9.95 4.63 19.76
C GLU A 47 9.65 3.14 19.58
N MET A 48 8.39 2.79 19.37
CA MET A 48 7.96 1.42 19.17
C MET A 48 8.53 0.82 17.87
N PRO A 49 9.21 -0.35 17.92
CA PRO A 49 9.51 -1.12 16.74
C PRO A 49 8.21 -1.69 16.17
N LYS A 50 7.84 -1.28 14.95
CA LYS A 50 6.52 -1.58 14.37
C LYS A 50 6.49 -2.85 13.52
N GLY A 51 7.66 -3.45 13.26
CA GLY A 51 7.74 -4.64 12.42
C GLY A 51 7.54 -4.29 10.95
N GLY A 52 6.53 -4.89 10.30
CA GLY A 52 6.27 -4.70 8.89
C GLY A 52 5.07 -3.80 8.59
N ASP A 53 5.22 -2.94 7.58
CA ASP A 53 4.07 -2.30 6.91
C ASP A 53 3.73 -3.10 5.65
N LEU A 54 2.53 -3.69 5.63
CA LEU A 54 2.09 -4.68 4.66
C LEU A 54 1.02 -4.14 3.69
N HIS A 55 0.68 -2.86 3.78
CA HIS A 55 -0.38 -2.25 2.98
C HIS A 55 -0.04 -0.80 2.65
N ASN A 56 0.86 -0.61 1.69
CA ASN A 56 1.40 0.70 1.39
C ASN A 56 1.50 0.94 -0.12
N HIS A 57 0.80 1.96 -0.62
CA HIS A 57 0.90 2.38 -2.01
C HIS A 57 2.10 3.28 -2.18
N LEU A 58 3.07 2.88 -3.01
CA LEU A 58 4.32 3.62 -3.18
C LEU A 58 4.08 5.10 -3.55
N THR A 59 3.20 5.36 -4.51
CA THR A 59 2.87 6.72 -4.95
C THR A 59 2.10 7.54 -3.92
N GLY A 60 1.41 6.89 -2.98
CA GLY A 60 0.68 7.56 -1.90
C GLY A 60 1.53 7.82 -0.65
N ALA A 61 2.69 7.19 -0.52
CA ALA A 61 3.58 7.31 0.65
C ALA A 61 4.67 8.38 0.52
N VAL A 62 4.77 8.99 -0.67
CA VAL A 62 5.70 10.07 -0.98
C VAL A 62 5.06 11.42 -0.68
N TYR A 63 5.84 12.35 -0.14
CA TYR A 63 5.35 13.69 0.16
C TYR A 63 5.11 14.50 -1.11
N ALA A 64 4.03 15.28 -1.13
CA ALA A 64 3.72 16.20 -2.23
C ALA A 64 4.87 17.20 -2.47
N GLU A 65 5.57 17.60 -1.40
CA GLU A 65 6.77 18.44 -1.47
C GLU A 65 7.89 17.80 -2.31
N SER A 66 8.06 16.48 -2.22
CA SER A 66 9.05 15.76 -3.03
C SER A 66 8.65 15.72 -4.50
N TYR A 67 7.36 15.50 -4.80
CA TYR A 67 6.87 15.60 -6.17
C TYR A 67 7.11 16.99 -6.78
N LEU A 68 6.87 18.08 -6.04
CA LEU A 68 7.17 19.44 -6.50
C LEU A 68 8.68 19.66 -6.71
N ARG A 69 9.52 19.15 -5.80
CA ARG A 69 10.97 19.26 -5.93
C ARG A 69 11.48 18.54 -7.18
N TRP A 70 11.08 17.29 -7.38
CA TRP A 70 11.42 16.50 -8.56
C TRP A 70 10.92 17.14 -9.86
N ALA A 71 9.71 17.70 -9.84
CA ALA A 71 9.18 18.43 -10.98
C ALA A 71 10.00 19.68 -11.32
N ALA A 72 10.50 20.40 -10.30
CA ALA A 72 11.39 21.53 -10.51
C ALA A 72 12.76 21.10 -11.08
N GLU A 73 13.32 19.99 -10.59
CA GLU A 73 14.56 19.39 -11.11
C GLU A 73 14.43 18.99 -12.58
N ASP A 74 13.26 18.46 -12.98
CA ASP A 74 12.96 18.04 -14.36
C ASP A 74 12.46 19.20 -15.26
N GLY A 75 12.38 20.43 -14.75
CA GLY A 75 11.95 21.60 -15.53
C GLY A 75 10.46 21.59 -15.90
N LEU A 76 9.61 20.91 -15.13
CA LEU A 76 8.17 20.81 -15.37
C LEU A 76 7.41 22.06 -14.93
N CYS A 77 6.12 22.08 -15.30
CA CYS A 77 5.19 23.16 -14.97
C CYS A 77 4.07 22.66 -14.06
N LEU A 78 3.46 23.57 -13.31
CA LEU A 78 2.22 23.31 -12.58
C LEU A 78 1.04 23.91 -13.35
N ALA A 79 0.11 23.09 -13.82
CA ALA A 79 -1.16 23.57 -14.36
C ALA A 79 -2.07 24.04 -13.22
N THR A 80 -2.19 25.36 -13.03
CA THR A 80 -2.85 25.93 -11.84
C THR A 80 -4.36 25.69 -11.78
N THR A 81 -5.02 25.41 -12.92
CA THR A 81 -6.44 25.07 -12.94
C THR A 81 -6.73 23.73 -12.25
N THR A 82 -5.82 22.76 -12.38
CA THR A 82 -6.02 21.39 -11.88
C THR A 82 -5.06 21.03 -10.75
N MET A 83 -4.07 21.88 -10.49
CA MET A 83 -2.91 21.63 -9.64
C MET A 83 -2.15 20.37 -10.05
N THR A 84 -2.02 20.13 -11.36
CA THR A 84 -1.34 18.95 -11.92
C THR A 84 0.05 19.32 -12.43
N LEU A 85 1.03 18.45 -12.18
CA LEU A 85 2.37 18.54 -12.74
C LEU A 85 2.36 18.05 -14.19
N VAL A 86 2.88 18.86 -15.11
CA VAL A 86 2.81 18.57 -16.55
C VAL A 86 4.15 18.78 -17.25
N ALA A 87 4.44 17.90 -18.21
CA ALA A 87 5.52 18.08 -19.18
C ALA A 87 4.98 18.89 -20.36
N ALA A 88 5.13 20.22 -20.29
CA ALA A 88 4.75 21.17 -21.32
C ALA A 88 5.72 22.34 -21.35
N THR A 89 5.64 23.19 -22.38
CA THR A 89 6.33 24.49 -22.35
C THR A 89 5.64 25.37 -21.31
N CYS A 90 6.35 25.74 -20.24
CA CYS A 90 5.77 26.55 -19.18
C CYS A 90 5.41 27.95 -19.68
N ASP A 91 4.16 28.34 -19.44
CA ASP A 91 3.64 29.68 -19.70
C ASP A 91 2.90 30.17 -18.46
N ALA A 92 3.57 31.01 -17.68
CA ALA A 92 2.99 31.57 -16.47
C ALA A 92 1.77 32.46 -16.75
N ALA A 93 1.72 33.15 -17.91
CA ALA A 93 0.58 33.98 -18.29
C ALA A 93 -0.64 33.13 -18.65
N ALA A 94 -0.42 31.90 -19.13
CA ALA A 94 -1.46 30.91 -19.39
C ALA A 94 -1.80 30.01 -18.17
N GLY A 95 -1.29 30.32 -16.97
CA GLY A 95 -1.57 29.51 -15.77
C GLY A 95 -0.74 28.22 -15.68
N GLN A 96 0.42 28.17 -16.33
CA GLN A 96 1.38 27.06 -16.25
C GLN A 96 2.78 27.56 -15.85
N PRO A 97 2.95 28.19 -14.67
CA PRO A 97 4.26 28.62 -14.23
C PRO A 97 5.21 27.41 -14.08
N PRO A 98 6.52 27.61 -14.31
CA PRO A 98 7.52 26.58 -14.01
C PRO A 98 7.50 26.27 -12.52
N VAL A 99 7.70 25.00 -12.14
CA VAL A 99 7.62 24.59 -10.73
C VAL A 99 8.71 25.26 -9.87
N THR A 100 9.84 25.64 -10.47
CA THR A 100 10.86 26.46 -9.79
C THR A 100 10.32 27.81 -9.29
N ALA A 101 9.33 28.41 -9.97
CA ALA A 101 8.63 29.60 -9.52
C ALA A 101 7.56 29.27 -8.47
N VAL A 102 6.88 28.12 -8.58
CA VAL A 102 5.92 27.62 -7.58
C VAL A 102 6.60 27.47 -6.21
N LEU A 103 7.79 26.87 -6.17
CA LEU A 103 8.56 26.67 -4.92
C LEU A 103 8.95 27.98 -4.21
N ARG A 104 8.90 29.12 -4.91
CA ARG A 104 9.20 30.46 -4.37
C ARG A 104 7.94 31.27 -4.06
N ASN A 105 6.75 30.72 -4.35
CA ASN A 105 5.46 31.35 -4.11
C ASN A 105 4.70 30.54 -3.05
N ALA A 106 4.73 31.01 -1.80
CA ALA A 106 4.13 30.29 -0.67
C ALA A 106 2.63 29.97 -0.87
N THR A 107 1.87 30.88 -1.49
CA THR A 107 0.43 30.66 -1.75
C THR A 107 0.23 29.52 -2.74
N LEU A 108 0.92 29.57 -3.88
CA LEU A 108 0.76 28.56 -4.93
C LEU A 108 1.35 27.21 -4.52
N PHE A 109 2.47 27.23 -3.79
CA PHE A 109 3.03 26.04 -3.16
C PHE A 109 2.01 25.38 -2.22
N ASN A 110 1.40 26.13 -1.30
CA ASN A 110 0.42 25.57 -0.38
C ASN A 110 -0.83 25.03 -1.09
N GLN A 111 -1.31 25.73 -2.11
CA GLN A 111 -2.42 25.25 -2.94
C GLN A 111 -2.08 23.93 -3.64
N ALA A 112 -0.85 23.77 -4.15
CA ALA A 112 -0.43 22.53 -4.77
C ALA A 112 -0.37 21.38 -3.76
N ILE A 113 0.21 21.61 -2.57
CA ILE A 113 0.27 20.56 -1.53
C ILE A 113 -1.12 20.20 -1.01
N ASP A 114 -2.01 21.17 -0.76
CA ASP A 114 -3.37 20.92 -0.29
C ASP A 114 -4.19 20.16 -1.34
N ALA A 115 -3.93 20.38 -2.63
CA ALA A 115 -4.55 19.62 -3.71
C ALA A 115 -3.95 18.21 -3.91
N MET A 116 -2.68 18.02 -3.51
CA MET A 116 -1.93 16.77 -3.65
C MET A 116 -1.88 15.94 -2.35
N SER A 117 -2.69 16.29 -1.34
CA SER A 117 -2.74 15.59 -0.05
C SER A 117 -4.08 15.82 0.64
N MET A 118 -4.29 15.17 1.79
CA MET A 118 -5.44 15.47 2.67
C MET A 118 -5.21 16.72 3.55
N ARG A 119 -4.07 17.40 3.41
CA ARG A 119 -3.75 18.61 4.20
C ARG A 119 -4.75 19.71 3.86
N HIS A 120 -5.38 20.27 4.89
CA HIS A 120 -6.43 21.28 4.76
C HIS A 120 -7.59 20.90 3.83
N TRP A 121 -7.85 19.61 3.62
CA TRP A 121 -9.06 19.17 2.93
C TRP A 121 -10.30 19.75 3.63
N ASN A 122 -11.23 20.30 2.83
CA ASN A 122 -12.48 20.87 3.32
C ASN A 122 -13.49 19.75 3.65
N PRO A 123 -13.86 19.53 4.92
CA PRO A 123 -14.77 18.45 5.30
C PRO A 123 -16.20 18.57 4.75
N ALA A 124 -16.57 19.72 4.17
CA ALA A 124 -17.84 19.90 3.48
C ALA A 124 -17.85 19.36 2.03
N LEU A 125 -16.69 18.98 1.49
CA LEU A 125 -16.57 18.36 0.16
C LEU A 125 -16.50 16.84 0.28
N ASN A 126 -16.54 16.14 -0.86
CA ASN A 126 -16.31 14.70 -0.88
C ASN A 126 -14.83 14.38 -0.65
N GLY A 127 -14.51 13.77 0.49
CA GLY A 127 -13.14 13.38 0.85
C GLY A 127 -12.62 12.19 0.04
N HIS A 128 -13.51 11.28 -0.35
CA HIS A 128 -13.19 10.17 -1.23
C HIS A 128 -12.74 10.70 -2.61
N ASP A 129 -13.51 11.60 -3.22
CA ASP A 129 -13.16 12.17 -4.53
C ASP A 129 -11.87 12.99 -4.47
N HIS A 130 -11.67 13.76 -3.39
CA HIS A 130 -10.43 14.53 -3.19
C HIS A 130 -9.21 13.60 -3.06
N PHE A 131 -9.33 12.54 -2.28
CA PHE A 131 -8.30 11.51 -2.14
C PHE A 131 -7.94 10.90 -3.49
N PHE A 132 -8.91 10.41 -4.27
CA PHE A 132 -8.62 9.77 -5.56
C PHE A 132 -8.15 10.76 -6.63
N ALA A 133 -8.62 12.01 -6.61
CA ALA A 133 -8.14 13.05 -7.52
C ALA A 133 -6.67 13.43 -7.31
N THR A 134 -6.11 13.15 -6.13
CA THR A 134 -4.72 13.46 -5.79
C THR A 134 -3.73 12.77 -6.72
N PHE A 135 -3.92 11.47 -6.99
CA PHE A 135 -2.93 10.67 -7.72
C PHE A 135 -2.69 11.16 -9.16
N GLY A 136 -3.73 11.67 -9.83
CA GLY A 136 -3.60 12.25 -11.18
C GLY A 136 -2.78 13.54 -11.22
N LYS A 137 -2.61 14.22 -10.07
CA LYS A 137 -1.91 15.51 -10.00
C LYS A 137 -0.39 15.36 -9.96
N PHE A 138 0.13 14.21 -9.54
CA PHE A 138 1.56 13.98 -9.39
C PHE A 138 2.30 14.01 -10.74
N GLY A 139 1.63 13.68 -11.84
CA GLY A 139 2.17 13.82 -13.19
C GLY A 139 3.43 12.96 -13.45
N PRO A 140 4.32 13.39 -14.37
CA PRO A 140 5.52 12.64 -14.73
C PRO A 140 6.45 12.23 -13.56
N PRO A 141 6.62 13.02 -12.48
CA PRO A 141 7.38 12.62 -11.30
C PRO A 141 6.91 11.32 -10.63
N SER A 142 5.66 10.90 -10.85
CA SER A 142 5.16 9.59 -10.37
C SER A 142 5.88 8.37 -10.99
N ASP A 143 6.67 8.57 -12.06
CA ASP A 143 7.53 7.53 -12.64
C ASP A 143 8.92 7.40 -11.97
N LYS A 144 9.29 8.30 -11.04
CA LYS A 144 10.59 8.27 -10.35
C LYS A 144 10.66 7.21 -9.25
N THR A 145 10.38 5.96 -9.62
CA THR A 145 10.21 4.81 -8.70
C THR A 145 11.38 4.64 -7.73
N GLY A 146 12.63 4.78 -8.19
CA GLY A 146 13.79 4.66 -7.31
C GLY A 146 13.91 5.77 -6.28
N ASP A 147 13.58 7.01 -6.64
CA ASP A 147 13.54 8.15 -5.73
C ASP A 147 12.39 8.01 -4.72
N MET A 148 11.23 7.51 -5.16
CA MET A 148 10.10 7.20 -4.27
C MET A 148 10.46 6.11 -3.25
N ILE A 149 11.06 4.99 -3.68
CA ILE A 149 11.48 3.93 -2.75
C ILE A 149 12.51 4.47 -1.77
N ALA A 150 13.48 5.28 -2.23
CA ALA A 150 14.49 5.88 -1.35
C ALA A 150 13.87 6.71 -0.22
N GLU A 151 12.90 7.57 -0.56
CA GLU A 151 12.19 8.38 0.43
C GLU A 151 11.40 7.49 1.41
N VAL A 152 10.63 6.55 0.90
CA VAL A 152 9.77 5.69 1.73
C VAL A 152 10.60 4.84 2.69
N VAL A 153 11.71 4.23 2.26
CA VAL A 153 12.52 3.40 3.18
C VAL A 153 13.29 4.24 4.21
N ALA A 154 13.73 5.46 3.85
CA ALA A 154 14.37 6.37 4.81
C ALA A 154 13.39 6.78 5.91
N ARG A 155 12.14 7.09 5.53
CA ARG A 155 11.06 7.41 6.47
C ARG A 155 10.65 6.20 7.31
N ALA A 156 10.52 5.02 6.70
CA ALA A 156 10.25 3.77 7.42
C ALA A 156 11.31 3.48 8.49
N ALA A 157 12.59 3.72 8.19
CA ALA A 157 13.66 3.57 9.17
C ALA A 157 13.56 4.58 10.32
N ALA A 158 13.24 5.85 10.04
CA ALA A 158 12.96 6.86 11.06
C ALA A 158 11.76 6.50 11.94
N GLU A 159 10.79 5.79 11.37
CA GLU A 159 9.61 5.27 12.04
C GLU A 159 9.83 3.89 12.67
N ARG A 160 11.04 3.32 12.68
CA ARG A 160 11.33 1.99 13.27
C ARG A 160 10.47 0.85 12.69
N ILE A 161 10.14 0.95 11.41
CA ILE A 161 9.67 -0.15 10.58
C ILE A 161 10.91 -0.92 10.10
N SER A 162 10.81 -2.24 9.94
CA SER A 162 11.91 -3.10 9.47
C SER A 162 11.61 -3.82 8.15
N TYR A 163 10.34 -3.89 7.76
CA TYR A 163 9.87 -4.57 6.56
C TYR A 163 8.77 -3.77 5.86
N LEU A 164 8.80 -3.71 4.54
CA LEU A 164 7.79 -3.04 3.71
C LEU A 164 7.30 -3.97 2.59
N GLU A 165 6.00 -3.97 2.34
CA GLU A 165 5.39 -4.42 1.08
C GLU A 165 4.80 -3.23 0.34
N LEU A 166 5.46 -2.81 -0.74
CA LEU A 166 5.08 -1.62 -1.51
C LEU A 166 4.27 -2.03 -2.75
N MET A 167 3.07 -1.48 -2.87
CA MET A 167 2.22 -1.66 -4.05
C MET A 167 2.63 -0.69 -5.16
N LEU A 168 2.90 -1.23 -6.35
CA LEU A 168 3.25 -0.44 -7.53
C LEU A 168 2.83 -1.15 -8.83
N THR A 169 2.89 -0.43 -9.96
CA THR A 169 2.68 -0.97 -11.31
C THR A 169 4.05 -1.22 -11.96
N PRO A 170 4.60 -2.45 -11.88
CA PRO A 170 6.03 -2.67 -12.12
C PRO A 170 6.42 -2.60 -13.60
N ASP A 171 5.50 -2.97 -14.47
CA ASP A 171 5.64 -3.05 -15.93
C ASP A 171 5.31 -1.71 -16.64
N GLY A 172 4.99 -0.66 -15.88
CA GLY A 172 4.62 0.64 -16.45
C GLY A 172 3.35 0.63 -17.30
N GLY A 173 2.46 -0.36 -17.11
CA GLY A 173 1.20 -0.49 -17.84
C GLY A 173 1.30 -1.28 -19.16
N ALA A 174 2.42 -1.93 -19.44
CA ALA A 174 2.58 -2.79 -20.61
C ALA A 174 1.53 -3.92 -20.66
N ALA A 175 1.22 -4.56 -19.53
CA ALA A 175 0.21 -5.60 -19.39
C ALA A 175 -1.17 -5.10 -19.84
N ALA A 176 -1.58 -3.92 -19.39
CA ALA A 176 -2.85 -3.30 -19.79
C ALA A 176 -2.90 -3.05 -21.30
N GLN A 177 -1.80 -2.56 -21.89
CA GLN A 177 -1.70 -2.34 -23.33
C GLN A 177 -1.80 -3.65 -24.12
N ARG A 178 -1.15 -4.72 -23.65
CA ARG A 178 -1.23 -6.06 -24.25
C ARG A 178 -2.65 -6.64 -24.14
N GLY A 179 -3.30 -6.49 -22.99
CA GLY A 179 -4.70 -6.85 -22.78
C GLY A 179 -5.62 -6.19 -23.80
N ARG A 180 -5.51 -4.86 -23.94
CA ARG A 180 -6.29 -4.09 -24.91
C ARG A 180 -6.05 -4.58 -26.35
N ALA A 181 -4.81 -4.83 -26.73
CA ALA A 181 -4.47 -5.29 -28.08
C ALA A 181 -5.00 -6.71 -28.37
N ALA A 182 -5.05 -7.58 -27.36
CA ALA A 182 -5.54 -8.96 -27.49
C ALA A 182 -7.08 -9.06 -27.54
N GLY A 183 -7.79 -8.04 -27.05
CA GLY A 183 -9.24 -8.04 -26.88
C GLY A 183 -9.69 -8.97 -25.75
N TRP A 184 -11.00 -9.02 -25.52
CA TRP A 184 -11.62 -9.86 -24.50
C TRP A 184 -12.10 -11.20 -25.07
N ASP A 185 -11.73 -12.30 -24.41
CA ASP A 185 -12.33 -13.63 -24.56
C ASP A 185 -12.83 -14.07 -23.18
N PRO A 186 -14.14 -14.39 -23.02
CA PRO A 186 -14.68 -14.80 -21.73
C PRO A 186 -14.16 -16.18 -21.28
N ASP A 187 -13.51 -16.95 -22.15
CA ASP A 187 -12.78 -18.15 -21.76
C ASP A 187 -11.38 -17.77 -21.26
N PHE A 188 -11.20 -17.83 -19.94
CA PHE A 188 -9.95 -17.43 -19.28
C PHE A 188 -8.74 -18.25 -19.74
N GLY A 189 -8.93 -19.51 -20.14
CA GLY A 189 -7.88 -20.35 -20.72
C GLY A 189 -7.39 -19.79 -22.04
N ARG A 190 -8.32 -19.55 -22.98
CA ARG A 190 -7.99 -18.93 -24.27
C ARG A 190 -7.44 -17.50 -24.12
N GLN A 191 -7.98 -16.71 -23.18
CA GLN A 191 -7.49 -15.36 -22.91
C GLN A 191 -6.03 -15.39 -22.45
N ARG A 192 -5.71 -16.25 -21.48
CA ARG A 192 -4.34 -16.46 -20.99
C ARG A 192 -3.42 -16.92 -22.11
N ASP A 193 -3.80 -17.96 -22.85
CA ASP A 193 -2.96 -18.54 -23.89
C ASP A 193 -2.70 -17.54 -25.03
N ARG A 194 -3.70 -16.73 -25.39
CA ARG A 194 -3.56 -15.63 -26.37
C ARG A 194 -2.55 -14.59 -25.89
N LEU A 195 -2.64 -14.16 -24.62
CA LEU A 195 -1.71 -13.19 -24.06
C LEU A 195 -0.28 -13.75 -24.05
N LEU A 196 -0.08 -14.96 -23.54
CA LEU A 196 1.23 -15.61 -23.47
C LEU A 196 1.86 -15.80 -24.86
N ALA A 197 1.08 -16.25 -25.85
CA ALA A 197 1.53 -16.37 -27.24
C ALA A 197 1.84 -15.00 -27.88
N GLY A 198 1.24 -13.92 -27.38
CA GLY A 198 1.43 -12.54 -27.83
C GLY A 198 2.68 -11.84 -27.27
N GLY A 199 3.65 -12.59 -26.71
CA GLY A 199 4.90 -12.03 -26.19
C GLY A 199 4.76 -11.45 -24.78
N PHE A 200 3.88 -12.01 -23.93
CA PHE A 200 3.66 -11.52 -22.57
C PHE A 200 4.92 -11.56 -21.69
N GLN A 201 5.90 -12.40 -22.03
CA GLN A 201 7.20 -12.48 -21.38
C GLN A 201 7.96 -11.13 -21.40
N ASP A 202 7.72 -10.29 -22.42
CA ASP A 202 8.29 -8.94 -22.47
C ASP A 202 7.76 -8.04 -21.33
N VAL A 203 6.52 -8.25 -20.87
CA VAL A 203 5.93 -7.53 -19.72
C VAL A 203 6.70 -7.89 -18.44
N VAL A 204 7.00 -9.17 -18.25
CA VAL A 204 7.76 -9.67 -17.09
C VAL A 204 9.20 -9.16 -17.11
N ALA A 205 9.86 -9.22 -18.27
CA ALA A 205 11.21 -8.71 -18.44
C ALA A 205 11.29 -7.20 -18.17
N GLU A 206 10.32 -6.43 -18.68
CA GLU A 206 10.25 -4.98 -18.44
C GLU A 206 10.02 -4.65 -16.97
N ALA A 207 9.13 -5.37 -16.28
CA ALA A 207 8.90 -5.20 -14.85
C ALA A 207 10.18 -5.39 -14.02
N ARG A 208 10.92 -6.47 -14.29
CA ARG A 208 12.19 -6.78 -13.62
C ARG A 208 13.25 -5.72 -13.88
N ARG A 209 13.40 -5.32 -15.14
CA ARG A 209 14.34 -4.28 -15.56
C ARG A 209 14.05 -2.93 -14.89
N ARG A 210 12.77 -2.52 -14.86
CA ARG A 210 12.34 -1.28 -14.18
C ARG A 210 12.64 -1.33 -12.69
N LEU A 211 12.39 -2.47 -12.04
CA LEU A 211 12.68 -2.64 -10.62
C LEU A 211 14.19 -2.63 -10.34
N ASP A 212 15.02 -3.27 -11.16
CA ASP A 212 16.48 -3.22 -11.03
C ASP A 212 17.02 -1.80 -11.10
N VAL A 213 16.51 -1.00 -12.05
CA VAL A 213 16.84 0.43 -12.18
C VAL A 213 16.39 1.19 -10.94
N ALA A 214 15.18 0.94 -10.45
CA ALA A 214 14.62 1.62 -9.28
C ALA A 214 15.42 1.31 -8.00
N GLU A 215 15.72 0.04 -7.71
CA GLU A 215 16.52 -0.35 -6.54
C GLU A 215 17.96 0.15 -6.64
N SER A 216 18.57 0.12 -7.83
CA SER A 216 19.90 0.71 -8.04
C SER A 216 19.90 2.21 -7.73
N ARG A 217 18.91 2.95 -8.25
CA ARG A 217 18.72 4.38 -7.97
C ARG A 217 18.49 4.64 -6.48
N GLN A 218 17.64 3.86 -5.83
CA GLN A 218 17.38 3.95 -4.40
C GLN A 218 18.66 3.77 -3.58
N ARG A 219 19.41 2.70 -3.86
CA ARG A 219 20.67 2.41 -3.15
C ARG A 219 21.71 3.50 -3.34
N ALA A 220 21.79 4.09 -4.54
CA ALA A 220 22.68 5.20 -4.82
C ALA A 220 22.30 6.47 -4.03
N LEU A 221 21.01 6.84 -4.01
CA LEU A 221 20.52 7.99 -3.26
C LEU A 221 20.76 7.88 -1.75
N LEU A 222 20.60 6.68 -1.21
CA LEU A 222 20.81 6.39 0.21
C LEU A 222 22.25 6.01 0.57
N ARG A 223 23.15 6.01 -0.42
CA ARG A 223 24.57 5.66 -0.26
C ARG A 223 24.77 4.30 0.41
N CYS A 224 23.95 3.32 0.04
CA CYS A 224 23.99 1.99 0.65
C CYS A 224 25.36 1.32 0.43
N GLY A 225 26.00 0.89 1.51
CA GLY A 225 27.36 0.31 1.51
C GLY A 225 28.47 1.29 1.88
N ALA A 226 28.19 2.59 1.97
CA ALA A 226 29.10 3.58 2.56
C ALA A 226 29.06 3.53 4.10
N SER A 227 30.10 4.08 4.75
CA SER A 227 30.15 4.18 6.23
C SER A 227 29.08 5.10 6.81
N ASP A 228 28.59 6.04 6.01
CA ASP A 228 27.55 7.02 6.35
C ASP A 228 26.25 6.75 5.58
N SER A 229 25.97 5.48 5.25
CA SER A 229 24.72 5.08 4.56
C SER A 229 23.48 5.44 5.37
N ASP A 230 22.41 5.83 4.68
CA ASP A 230 21.11 6.07 5.32
C ASP A 230 20.57 4.78 6.00
N PRO A 231 19.97 4.87 7.20
CA PRO A 231 19.33 3.74 7.88
C PRO A 231 18.32 2.97 7.02
N GLY A 232 17.67 3.62 6.06
CA GLY A 232 16.76 3.05 5.09
C GLY A 232 17.36 1.90 4.27
N CYS A 233 18.70 1.85 4.11
CA CYS A 233 19.40 0.75 3.45
C CYS A 233 19.23 -0.61 4.15
N ARG A 234 18.77 -0.64 5.41
CA ARG A 234 18.53 -1.88 6.19
C ARG A 234 17.09 -2.37 6.11
N ILE A 235 16.17 -1.58 5.56
CA ILE A 235 14.77 -1.97 5.41
C ILE A 235 14.66 -3.08 4.38
N VAL A 236 13.98 -4.16 4.74
CA VAL A 236 13.65 -5.22 3.77
C VAL A 236 12.42 -4.78 3.00
N VAL A 237 12.57 -4.65 1.68
CA VAL A 237 11.46 -4.25 0.79
C VAL A 237 11.03 -5.43 -0.07
N ARG A 238 9.71 -5.61 -0.18
CA ARG A 238 9.04 -6.48 -1.14
C ARG A 238 7.96 -5.68 -1.87
N TYR A 239 7.51 -6.21 -3.00
CA TYR A 239 6.58 -5.50 -3.88
C TYR A 239 5.33 -6.32 -4.13
N ILE A 240 4.22 -5.61 -4.32
CA ILE A 240 2.93 -6.18 -4.70
C ILE A 240 2.51 -5.52 -6.01
N SER A 241 2.22 -6.33 -7.02
CA SER A 241 1.75 -5.84 -8.32
C SER A 241 0.32 -5.32 -8.21
N GLN A 242 0.10 -4.09 -8.67
CA GLN A 242 -1.22 -3.46 -8.71
C GLN A 242 -2.02 -3.92 -9.92
N VAL A 243 -3.33 -4.14 -9.71
CA VAL A 243 -4.32 -4.40 -10.75
C VAL A 243 -5.41 -3.34 -10.62
N GLY A 244 -5.62 -2.50 -11.64
CA GLY A 244 -6.66 -1.47 -11.63
C GLY A 244 -8.05 -2.05 -11.88
N ARG A 245 -8.87 -2.15 -10.83
CA ARG A 245 -10.20 -2.80 -10.88
C ARG A 245 -11.27 -2.05 -11.67
N ALA A 246 -11.07 -0.76 -11.95
CA ALA A 246 -11.98 0.07 -12.75
C ALA A 246 -11.71 -0.03 -14.26
N GLY A 247 -10.75 -0.87 -14.68
CA GLY A 247 -10.44 -1.13 -16.08
C GLY A 247 -11.45 -2.06 -16.77
N VAL A 248 -11.39 -2.11 -18.10
CA VAL A 248 -12.14 -3.09 -18.90
C VAL A 248 -11.56 -4.52 -18.74
N PRO A 249 -12.36 -5.59 -18.90
CA PRO A 249 -11.98 -6.95 -18.53
C PRO A 249 -10.66 -7.46 -19.12
N GLU A 250 -10.37 -7.15 -20.39
CA GLU A 250 -9.14 -7.59 -21.05
C GLU A 250 -7.87 -6.95 -20.45
N GLN A 251 -7.98 -5.72 -19.93
CA GLN A 251 -6.87 -5.03 -19.26
C GLN A 251 -6.69 -5.56 -17.84
N VAL A 252 -7.79 -5.76 -17.10
CA VAL A 252 -7.78 -6.30 -15.74
C VAL A 252 -7.18 -7.70 -15.73
N PHE A 253 -7.66 -8.59 -16.61
CA PHE A 253 -7.15 -9.96 -16.72
C PHE A 253 -5.65 -9.98 -17.06
N ALA A 254 -5.21 -9.14 -18.00
CA ALA A 254 -3.80 -9.06 -18.37
C ALA A 254 -2.93 -8.57 -17.20
N GLN A 255 -3.37 -7.55 -16.44
CA GLN A 255 -2.64 -7.10 -15.25
C GLN A 255 -2.58 -8.18 -14.16
N MET A 256 -3.67 -8.93 -13.92
CA MET A 256 -3.66 -10.08 -13.00
C MET A 256 -2.65 -11.13 -13.46
N LEU A 257 -2.70 -11.53 -14.73
CA LEU A 257 -1.74 -12.50 -15.30
C LEU A 257 -0.31 -12.00 -15.14
N ALA A 258 -0.04 -10.71 -15.38
CA ALA A 258 1.28 -10.12 -15.17
C ALA A 258 1.74 -10.22 -13.71
N GLY A 259 0.88 -9.92 -12.74
CA GLY A 259 1.19 -10.07 -11.32
C GLY A 259 1.59 -11.51 -10.96
N PHE A 260 0.88 -12.50 -11.49
CA PHE A 260 1.20 -13.92 -11.28
C PHE A 260 2.52 -14.34 -11.95
N GLU A 261 2.73 -13.98 -13.21
CA GLU A 261 3.97 -14.29 -13.94
C GLU A 261 5.20 -13.62 -13.28
N ILE A 262 5.08 -12.33 -12.92
CA ILE A 262 6.16 -11.58 -12.28
C ILE A 262 6.52 -12.18 -10.90
N ALA A 263 5.53 -12.47 -10.05
CA ALA A 263 5.78 -13.06 -8.73
C ALA A 263 6.33 -14.51 -8.81
N THR A 264 6.11 -15.19 -9.93
CA THR A 264 6.71 -16.51 -10.19
C THR A 264 8.19 -16.40 -10.57
N GLU A 265 8.56 -15.36 -11.33
CA GLU A 265 9.92 -15.21 -11.86
C GLU A 265 10.86 -14.35 -11.00
N ASP A 266 10.32 -13.44 -10.19
CA ASP A 266 11.10 -12.51 -9.37
C ASP A 266 10.64 -12.51 -7.91
N PRO A 267 11.44 -13.07 -6.98
CA PRO A 267 11.06 -13.23 -5.57
C PRO A 267 10.98 -11.92 -4.79
N ARG A 268 11.33 -10.78 -5.40
CA ARG A 268 11.06 -9.46 -4.81
C ARG A 268 9.57 -9.13 -4.83
N PHE A 269 8.82 -9.69 -5.77
CA PHE A 269 7.36 -9.58 -5.82
C PHE A 269 6.72 -10.72 -5.02
N VAL A 270 5.91 -10.36 -4.02
CA VAL A 270 5.31 -11.32 -3.08
C VAL A 270 3.83 -11.56 -3.32
N GLY A 271 3.23 -10.86 -4.29
CA GLY A 271 1.84 -11.07 -4.67
C GLY A 271 1.28 -9.96 -5.56
N LEU A 272 -0.04 -9.95 -5.68
CA LEU A 272 -0.81 -8.93 -6.38
C LEU A 272 -1.95 -8.40 -5.52
N ASN A 273 -2.45 -7.21 -5.88
CA ASN A 273 -3.58 -6.56 -5.23
C ASN A 273 -4.41 -5.74 -6.22
N LEU A 274 -5.74 -5.81 -6.09
CA LEU A 274 -6.65 -4.95 -6.84
C LEU A 274 -6.74 -3.57 -6.17
N VAL A 275 -6.54 -2.50 -6.93
CA VAL A 275 -6.53 -1.10 -6.47
C VAL A 275 -7.54 -0.27 -7.28
N GLN A 276 -7.64 1.04 -7.00
CA GLN A 276 -8.68 1.99 -7.50
C GLN A 276 -9.98 1.91 -6.67
N PRO A 277 -10.89 2.91 -6.79
CA PRO A 277 -12.12 2.95 -6.00
C PRO A 277 -12.91 1.64 -6.12
N GLU A 278 -13.28 1.05 -4.99
CA GLU A 278 -14.07 -0.17 -4.94
C GLU A 278 -15.53 0.06 -5.37
N ASP A 279 -16.00 1.29 -5.21
CA ASP A 279 -17.32 1.79 -5.60
C ASP A 279 -17.40 2.30 -7.04
N ASP A 280 -16.31 2.23 -7.82
CA ASP A 280 -16.36 2.56 -9.24
C ASP A 280 -17.43 1.68 -9.94
N PRO A 281 -18.28 2.24 -10.81
CA PRO A 281 -19.35 1.48 -11.46
C PRO A 281 -18.87 0.23 -12.23
N THR A 282 -17.66 0.25 -12.79
CA THR A 282 -17.04 -0.90 -13.45
C THR A 282 -16.58 -1.92 -12.42
N ALA A 283 -15.95 -1.46 -11.34
CA ALA A 283 -15.50 -2.32 -10.25
C ALA A 283 -16.66 -3.08 -9.59
N LEU A 284 -17.74 -2.38 -9.27
CA LEU A 284 -18.95 -2.98 -8.69
C LEU A 284 -19.60 -3.99 -9.65
N ARG A 285 -19.74 -3.62 -10.93
CA ARG A 285 -20.36 -4.49 -11.95
C ARG A 285 -19.56 -5.77 -12.17
N ASP A 286 -18.24 -5.67 -12.23
CA ASP A 286 -17.37 -6.76 -12.66
C ASP A 286 -16.76 -7.55 -11.49
N PHE A 287 -17.05 -7.18 -10.22
CA PHE A 287 -16.38 -7.74 -9.03
C PHE A 287 -16.34 -9.27 -9.03
N SER A 288 -17.49 -9.94 -9.15
CA SER A 288 -17.55 -11.42 -9.13
C SER A 288 -16.83 -12.04 -10.33
N GLN A 289 -16.83 -11.37 -11.49
CA GLN A 289 -16.03 -11.81 -12.65
C GLN A 289 -14.53 -11.69 -12.35
N GLN A 290 -14.09 -10.60 -11.72
CA GLN A 290 -12.71 -10.40 -11.30
C GLN A 290 -12.26 -11.45 -10.27
N MET A 291 -13.13 -11.83 -9.32
CA MET A 291 -12.85 -12.94 -8.41
C MET A 291 -12.71 -14.28 -9.15
N ALA A 292 -13.56 -14.53 -10.14
CA ALA A 292 -13.44 -15.74 -10.98
C ALA A 292 -12.15 -15.75 -11.83
N MET A 293 -11.68 -14.59 -12.29
CA MET A 293 -10.38 -14.47 -12.96
C MET A 293 -9.23 -14.84 -12.00
N LEU A 294 -9.27 -14.34 -10.76
CA LEU A 294 -8.29 -14.67 -9.73
C LEU A 294 -8.32 -16.16 -9.36
N ASP A 295 -9.50 -16.75 -9.19
CA ASP A 295 -9.66 -18.20 -8.95
C ASP A 295 -8.98 -19.03 -10.04
N PHE A 296 -9.30 -18.73 -11.31
CA PHE A 296 -8.70 -19.41 -12.45
C PHE A 296 -7.17 -19.27 -12.50
N LEU A 297 -6.66 -18.06 -12.31
CA LEU A 297 -5.22 -17.81 -12.35
C LEU A 297 -4.51 -18.45 -11.14
N HIS A 298 -5.07 -18.35 -9.94
CA HIS A 298 -4.47 -18.95 -8.74
C HIS A 298 -4.34 -20.48 -8.88
N ALA A 299 -5.30 -21.15 -9.52
CA ALA A 299 -5.20 -22.58 -9.84
C ALA A 299 -4.00 -22.92 -10.76
N LYS A 300 -3.54 -21.97 -11.58
CA LYS A 300 -2.34 -22.11 -12.43
C LYS A 300 -1.06 -21.70 -11.73
N TYR A 301 -1.15 -20.77 -10.77
CA TYR A 301 -0.01 -20.21 -10.03
C TYR A 301 -0.22 -20.33 -8.50
N PRO A 302 -0.32 -21.55 -7.93
CA PRO A 302 -0.73 -21.75 -6.55
C PRO A 302 0.28 -21.23 -5.50
N GLY A 303 1.52 -20.94 -5.91
CA GLY A 303 2.56 -20.39 -5.04
C GLY A 303 2.46 -18.86 -4.83
N VAL A 304 1.75 -18.15 -5.71
CA VAL A 304 1.66 -16.69 -5.67
C VAL A 304 0.58 -16.27 -4.67
N GLN A 305 0.93 -15.35 -3.77
CA GLN A 305 0.00 -14.85 -2.76
C GLN A 305 -0.87 -13.73 -3.33
N ILE A 306 -2.08 -13.61 -2.78
CA ILE A 306 -3.04 -12.59 -3.15
C ILE A 306 -3.41 -11.82 -1.89
N ALA A 307 -3.31 -10.50 -1.94
CA ALA A 307 -3.85 -9.60 -0.93
C ALA A 307 -4.81 -8.64 -1.65
N LEU A 308 -6.02 -8.42 -1.15
CA LEU A 308 -7.01 -7.60 -1.85
C LEU A 308 -7.49 -6.45 -0.97
N HIS A 309 -7.63 -5.25 -1.53
CA HIS A 309 -8.57 -4.29 -0.95
C HIS A 309 -9.98 -4.84 -1.12
N ALA A 310 -10.73 -4.95 -0.02
CA ALA A 310 -12.12 -5.35 -0.05
C ALA A 310 -12.87 -4.73 1.12
N GLY A 311 -14.12 -4.34 0.87
CA GLY A 311 -14.96 -3.72 1.87
C GLY A 311 -14.50 -2.31 2.27
N GLU A 312 -13.87 -1.56 1.36
CA GLU A 312 -13.79 -0.09 1.43
C GLU A 312 -15.12 0.55 1.01
N LEU A 313 -16.23 -0.07 1.41
CA LEU A 313 -17.58 0.31 1.06
C LEU A 313 -18.39 0.58 2.33
N GLY A 314 -19.42 1.41 2.20
CA GLY A 314 -20.35 1.71 3.29
C GLY A 314 -21.70 2.22 2.78
N GLU A 315 -22.66 2.33 3.69
CA GLU A 315 -23.98 2.90 3.39
C GLU A 315 -23.86 4.32 2.81
N GLY A 316 -24.68 4.61 1.80
CA GLY A 316 -24.69 5.90 1.11
C GLY A 316 -23.65 6.04 -0.01
N LEU A 317 -22.63 5.17 -0.05
CA LEU A 317 -21.66 5.12 -1.16
C LEU A 317 -22.13 4.19 -2.28
N VAL A 318 -22.68 3.03 -1.91
CA VAL A 318 -23.13 1.99 -2.85
C VAL A 318 -24.51 1.43 -2.49
N PRO A 319 -25.21 0.76 -3.42
CA PRO A 319 -26.44 0.03 -3.11
C PRO A 319 -26.20 -1.06 -2.04
N PRO A 320 -27.18 -1.36 -1.17
CA PRO A 320 -27.04 -2.34 -0.10
C PRO A 320 -26.59 -3.73 -0.57
N GLU A 321 -26.92 -4.13 -1.80
CA GLU A 321 -26.56 -5.43 -2.37
C GLU A 321 -25.04 -5.58 -2.54
N ALA A 322 -24.33 -4.49 -2.88
CA ALA A 322 -22.88 -4.49 -3.06
C ALA A 322 -22.11 -4.67 -1.74
N LEU A 323 -22.72 -4.35 -0.60
CA LEU A 323 -22.08 -4.44 0.71
C LEU A 323 -21.99 -5.85 1.28
N ARG A 324 -22.62 -6.84 0.63
CA ARG A 324 -22.96 -8.11 1.27
C ARG A 324 -21.97 -9.25 1.04
N PHE A 325 -20.97 -9.06 0.17
CA PHE A 325 -20.18 -10.19 -0.32
C PHE A 325 -18.72 -9.89 -0.72
N HIS A 326 -18.30 -8.63 -0.87
CA HIS A 326 -16.98 -8.30 -1.44
C HIS A 326 -15.81 -8.87 -0.65
N ILE A 327 -15.83 -8.80 0.68
CA ILE A 327 -14.79 -9.37 1.54
C ILE A 327 -14.86 -10.89 1.50
N ARG A 328 -16.06 -11.47 1.62
CA ARG A 328 -16.22 -12.93 1.61
C ARG A 328 -15.78 -13.56 0.29
N GLU A 329 -16.16 -12.99 -0.84
CA GLU A 329 -15.74 -13.47 -2.16
C GLU A 329 -14.25 -13.25 -2.40
N SER A 330 -13.67 -12.15 -1.90
CA SER A 330 -12.22 -11.94 -1.90
C SER A 330 -11.47 -13.07 -1.22
N VAL A 331 -11.95 -13.52 -0.06
CA VAL A 331 -11.34 -14.64 0.68
C VAL A 331 -11.59 -15.98 -0.02
N ARG A 332 -12.85 -16.30 -0.34
CA ARG A 332 -13.26 -17.65 -0.76
C ARG A 332 -13.00 -17.95 -2.23
N THR A 333 -13.21 -16.97 -3.10
CA THR A 333 -13.08 -17.12 -4.56
C THR A 333 -11.81 -16.44 -5.05
N GLY A 334 -11.51 -15.24 -4.56
CA GLY A 334 -10.30 -14.50 -4.88
C GLY A 334 -9.03 -15.05 -4.22
N HIS A 335 -9.14 -16.04 -3.33
CA HIS A 335 -8.03 -16.66 -2.57
C HIS A 335 -7.18 -15.66 -1.78
N ALA A 336 -7.75 -14.53 -1.38
CA ALA A 336 -7.04 -13.50 -0.63
C ALA A 336 -6.55 -14.04 0.72
N ARG A 337 -5.24 -13.92 0.97
CA ARG A 337 -4.58 -14.24 2.24
C ARG A 337 -4.57 -13.07 3.21
N ARG A 338 -4.74 -11.86 2.69
CA ARG A 338 -4.92 -10.63 3.47
C ARG A 338 -6.00 -9.78 2.81
N ILE A 339 -6.84 -9.18 3.66
CA ILE A 339 -7.80 -8.16 3.26
C ILE A 339 -7.26 -6.81 3.71
N GLY A 340 -7.07 -5.90 2.77
CA GLY A 340 -6.86 -4.49 3.03
C GLY A 340 -8.18 -3.85 3.46
N HIS A 341 -8.11 -3.00 4.49
CA HIS A 341 -9.23 -2.24 5.04
C HIS A 341 -10.27 -3.08 5.77
N GLY A 342 -11.14 -3.79 5.06
CA GLY A 342 -12.23 -4.56 5.67
C GLY A 342 -13.26 -3.72 6.45
N GLY A 343 -13.38 -2.43 6.14
CA GLY A 343 -14.24 -1.49 6.87
C GLY A 343 -15.73 -1.85 6.82
N GLY A 344 -16.16 -2.46 5.72
CA GLY A 344 -17.53 -2.89 5.47
C GLY A 344 -17.88 -4.29 5.99
N VAL A 345 -17.01 -4.96 6.76
CA VAL A 345 -17.21 -6.36 7.18
C VAL A 345 -18.53 -6.62 7.90
N MET A 346 -19.08 -5.63 8.60
CA MET A 346 -20.34 -5.79 9.32
C MET A 346 -21.59 -5.73 8.42
N TYR A 347 -21.45 -5.34 7.15
CA TYR A 347 -22.53 -5.36 6.17
C TYR A 347 -22.61 -6.67 5.36
N GLU A 348 -21.57 -7.51 5.45
CA GLU A 348 -21.52 -8.82 4.80
C GLU A 348 -22.65 -9.73 5.27
N ASP A 349 -23.10 -10.65 4.41
CA ASP A 349 -23.97 -11.73 4.85
C ASP A 349 -23.22 -12.63 5.84
N ASP A 350 -23.77 -12.89 7.03
CA ASP A 350 -23.12 -13.60 8.15
C ASP A 350 -21.73 -13.03 8.53
N PRO A 351 -21.66 -11.76 8.99
CA PRO A 351 -20.39 -11.07 9.21
C PRO A 351 -19.58 -11.72 10.34
N LEU A 352 -20.26 -12.27 11.36
CA LEU A 352 -19.61 -12.99 12.46
C LEU A 352 -19.04 -14.34 12.03
N GLY A 353 -19.68 -15.03 11.07
CA GLY A 353 -19.10 -16.21 10.43
C GLY A 353 -17.88 -15.86 9.60
N LEU A 354 -17.92 -14.78 8.83
CA LEU A 354 -16.77 -14.31 8.05
C LEU A 354 -15.57 -13.95 8.94
N LEU A 355 -15.78 -13.20 10.03
CA LEU A 355 -14.72 -12.86 10.97
C LEU A 355 -14.07 -14.10 11.60
N ARG A 356 -14.85 -15.15 11.89
CA ARG A 356 -14.31 -16.44 12.37
C ARG A 356 -13.49 -17.17 11.31
N GLU A 357 -13.92 -17.12 10.05
CA GLU A 357 -13.20 -17.69 8.91
C GLU A 357 -11.87 -16.96 8.65
N MET A 358 -11.86 -15.63 8.71
CA MET A 358 -10.64 -14.81 8.52
C MET A 358 -9.65 -14.92 9.69
N ALA A 359 -10.12 -15.31 10.88
CA ALA A 359 -9.27 -15.49 12.06
C ALA A 359 -8.63 -16.90 12.15
N ALA A 360 -9.11 -17.85 11.34
CA ALA A 360 -8.61 -19.22 11.28
C ALA A 360 -7.38 -19.32 10.36
#